data_AF-A0AAV5K6R2-F1
#
_entry.id   AF-A0AAV5K6R2-F1
#
_cell.length_a   1.000
_cell.length_b   1.000
_cell.length_c   1.000
_cell.angle_alpha   90.00
_cell.angle_beta   90.00
_cell.angle_gamma   90.00
#
_symmetry.space_group_name_H-M   'P 1'
#
loop_
_entity.id
_entity.type
_entity.pdbx_description
1 polymer ?
#
loop_
_entity_poly.entity_id
_entity_poly.type
_entity_poly.pdbx_seq_one_letter_code
_entity_poly.pdbx_strand_id
1 'polypeptide(L)'
;MKLLLEKELKSEDFSDHHVECLTDTWIGGNRWAFIDLTAGPFTWGPAVGGEGVRTELSLPNVEKTIGAVEEISEDEAEDRLQEAIQEKFAVFGDKDHQAIDILLAEIDIYELFAFKHCKGRKVKLALCEELDERMRDLKNELQSFEGEENEEIHRNKAKEALKRMENWNLFSDTYEDFQNYTVARDTFLAHLGATLWGSMRHIISPSVSDGAFHYYEKISYQLFFITQEKLRHDKLPVDLKALMEGLSSLKQPLQTVMFSQHRLSLSEDPALAMAFSVARRAAAVPLLLVNGTYRKTVRSYLDSSILQHQLQRLNDHGSLKGSHADSRSTLEIPIFWFIHGDPLLIDKHYQAKALSDMVIVVQSETSSWESHLQCNGKSVLWNLRRPIKAALAAVSEHLAGLLPLHLVYSEAHETAIEDWIWSVGCSPFSVTSQGWHLSRFQLDTIARSYIITTLEESIELVNSAIHLLVTERTSILKNIVAHK
;
A
#
# COMPACT_ATOMS: atom_id res chain seq x y z
N MET A 1 24.14 13.35 30.63
CA MET A 1 23.35 12.83 29.48
C MET A 1 23.54 13.64 28.18
N LYS A 2 23.77 14.97 28.22
CA LYS A 2 24.14 15.76 27.03
C LYS A 2 25.50 15.42 26.39
N LEU A 3 26.50 15.07 27.21
CA LEU A 3 27.88 14.79 26.75
C LEU A 3 28.09 13.42 26.05
N LEU A 4 27.10 12.53 26.06
CA LEU A 4 27.16 11.23 25.37
C LEU A 4 26.61 11.31 23.94
N LEU A 5 25.67 12.24 23.67
CA LEU A 5 25.10 12.48 22.34
C LEU A 5 26.07 13.17 21.38
N GLU A 6 26.93 14.05 21.88
CA GLU A 6 27.93 14.75 21.05
C GLU A 6 29.08 13.84 20.57
N LYS A 7 29.28 12.69 21.20
CA LYS A 7 30.39 11.78 20.85
C LYS A 7 30.07 10.79 19.73
N GLU A 8 28.79 10.61 19.38
CA GLU A 8 28.34 9.74 18.29
C GLU A 8 28.06 10.49 16.98
N LEU A 9 27.87 11.81 17.02
CA LEU A 9 27.81 12.65 15.83
C LEU A 9 29.22 13.04 15.41
N LYS A 10 30.01 12.06 14.95
CA LYS A 10 31.18 12.39 14.13
C LYS A 10 30.67 13.20 12.94
N SER A 11 31.26 14.37 12.71
CA SER A 11 31.03 15.17 11.51
C SER A 11 31.52 14.35 10.31
N GLU A 12 30.63 13.51 9.78
CA GLU A 12 30.83 12.86 8.49
C GLU A 12 30.76 13.93 7.40
N ASP A 13 31.52 13.71 6.34
CA ASP A 13 31.58 14.58 5.17
C ASP A 13 30.22 14.49 4.45
N PHE A 14 29.31 15.44 4.73
CA PHE A 14 27.94 15.47 4.19
C PHE A 14 27.87 15.87 2.70
N SER A 15 29.02 16.02 2.02
CA SER A 15 29.10 16.45 0.62
C SER A 15 28.43 15.47 -0.37
N ASP A 16 28.29 14.19 0.00
CA ASP A 16 27.64 13.14 -0.81
C ASP A 16 26.25 12.73 -0.28
N HIS A 17 25.74 13.43 0.75
CA HIS A 17 24.46 13.12 1.40
C HIS A 17 23.35 14.03 0.87
N HIS A 18 22.49 13.47 0.02
CA HIS A 18 21.24 14.12 -0.35
C HIS A 18 20.32 14.18 0.88
N VAL A 19 19.73 15.37 1.13
CA VAL A 19 18.73 15.56 2.19
C VAL A 19 17.57 14.59 1.94
N GLU A 20 17.33 13.70 2.90
CA GLU A 20 16.20 12.77 2.84
C GLU A 20 14.87 13.52 2.91
N CYS A 21 13.82 12.89 2.42
CA CYS A 21 12.48 13.46 2.42
C CYS A 21 11.96 13.61 3.84
N LEU A 22 11.46 14.81 4.19
CA LEU A 22 10.79 15.04 5.47
C LEU A 22 9.42 14.35 5.46
N THR A 23 9.15 13.60 6.53
CA THR A 23 7.93 12.79 6.69
C THR A 23 7.38 12.93 8.10
N ASP A 24 6.06 12.91 8.24
CA ASP A 24 5.36 12.80 9.53
C ASP A 24 5.06 11.36 9.96
N THR A 25 5.35 10.39 9.10
CA THR A 25 5.25 8.97 9.39
C THR A 25 6.62 8.32 9.27
N TRP A 26 6.93 7.36 10.15
CA TRP A 26 8.20 6.65 10.09
C TRP A 26 8.08 5.22 10.60
N ILE A 27 8.78 4.31 9.93
CA ILE A 27 8.98 2.92 10.38
C ILE A 27 10.41 2.79 10.89
N GLY A 28 10.54 2.45 12.17
CA GLY A 28 11.84 2.20 12.80
C GLY A 28 12.45 0.86 12.38
N GLY A 29 13.73 0.65 12.73
CA GLY A 29 14.39 -0.64 12.54
C GLY A 29 13.83 -1.76 13.43
N ASN A 30 13.19 -1.41 14.54
CA ASN A 30 12.53 -2.35 15.45
C ASN A 30 11.00 -2.40 15.20
N ARG A 31 10.24 -3.04 16.09
CA ARG A 31 8.76 -3.12 16.01
C ARG A 31 8.09 -1.85 16.53
N TRP A 32 8.43 -0.71 15.95
CA TRP A 32 7.76 0.56 16.24
C TRP A 32 7.66 1.41 14.98
N ALA A 33 6.56 2.16 14.92
CA ALA A 33 6.31 3.17 13.92
C ALA A 33 5.63 4.35 14.64
N PHE A 34 5.72 5.55 14.06
CA PHE A 34 4.95 6.70 14.56
C PHE A 34 4.25 7.41 13.42
N ILE A 35 3.24 8.18 13.82
CA ILE A 35 2.54 9.16 13.00
C ILE A 35 2.47 10.45 13.83
N ASP A 36 2.95 11.56 13.28
CA ASP A 36 2.77 12.90 13.83
C ASP A 36 1.61 13.60 13.14
N LEU A 37 0.46 13.68 13.80
CA LEU A 37 -0.77 14.28 13.26
C LEU A 37 -0.77 15.82 13.29
N THR A 38 0.28 16.42 13.85
CA THR A 38 0.45 17.88 13.94
C THR A 38 1.44 18.41 12.91
N ALA A 39 2.29 17.55 12.37
CA ALA A 39 3.29 17.94 11.38
C ALA A 39 2.68 18.02 9.96
N GLY A 40 3.26 18.88 9.12
CA GLY A 40 2.86 19.01 7.72
C GLY A 40 2.82 20.46 7.23
N PRO A 41 2.39 20.67 5.97
CA PRO A 41 1.91 19.67 5.01
C PRO A 41 3.05 18.85 4.38
N PHE A 42 2.80 17.56 4.13
CA PHE A 42 3.73 16.68 3.43
C PHE A 42 3.06 15.96 2.26
N THR A 43 3.83 15.70 1.21
CA THR A 43 3.36 15.02 0.00
C THR A 43 4.45 14.13 -0.57
N TRP A 44 4.16 12.88 -0.91
CA TRP A 44 5.12 12.03 -1.62
C TRP A 44 4.44 10.90 -2.40
N GLY A 45 5.16 10.34 -3.37
CA GLY A 45 4.66 9.32 -4.28
C GLY A 45 4.94 9.70 -5.74
N PRO A 46 4.23 9.09 -6.70
CA PRO A 46 4.29 9.47 -8.12
C PRO A 46 4.05 10.97 -8.37
N ALA A 47 4.77 11.53 -9.34
CA ALA A 47 4.64 12.95 -9.72
C ALA A 47 3.28 13.26 -10.37
N VAL A 48 2.73 12.30 -11.11
CA VAL A 48 1.33 12.31 -11.56
C VAL A 48 0.47 11.97 -10.35
N GLY A 49 -0.31 12.93 -9.85
CA GLY A 49 -1.30 12.66 -8.81
C GLY A 49 -2.14 11.44 -9.18
N GLY A 50 -2.41 10.59 -8.21
CA GLY A 50 -3.08 9.30 -8.37
C GLY A 50 -3.67 8.83 -7.06
N GLU A 51 -4.48 7.78 -7.13
CA GLU A 51 -5.04 7.14 -5.93
C GLU A 51 -3.91 6.65 -5.02
N GLY A 52 -4.06 6.86 -3.71
CA GLY A 52 -3.08 6.44 -2.71
C GLY A 52 -1.80 7.27 -2.61
N VAL A 53 -1.61 8.30 -3.44
CA VAL A 53 -0.50 9.25 -3.27
C VAL A 53 -0.63 9.92 -1.91
N ARG A 54 0.49 10.03 -1.18
CA ARG A 54 0.49 10.77 0.09
C ARG A 54 0.33 12.25 -0.22
N THR A 55 -0.75 12.83 0.29
CA THR A 55 -1.05 14.28 0.25
C THR A 55 -1.40 14.78 1.64
N GLU A 56 -1.47 16.09 1.85
CA GLU A 56 -1.85 16.66 3.15
C GLU A 56 -3.20 16.18 3.71
N LEU A 57 -4.09 15.61 2.88
CA LEU A 57 -5.39 15.08 3.28
C LEU A 57 -5.36 13.58 3.63
N SER A 58 -4.26 12.88 3.37
CA SER A 58 -4.18 11.43 3.61
C SER A 58 -4.25 11.06 5.08
N LEU A 59 -3.72 11.91 5.98
CA LEU A 59 -3.74 11.71 7.43
C LEU A 59 -4.64 12.76 8.10
N PRO A 60 -5.34 12.40 9.19
CA PRO A 60 -6.14 13.35 9.94
C PRO A 60 -5.22 14.39 10.60
N ASN A 61 -5.40 15.66 10.26
CA ASN A 61 -4.60 16.73 10.86
C ASN A 61 -5.38 17.37 12.02
N VAL A 62 -4.76 17.42 13.20
CA VAL A 62 -5.40 17.95 14.42
C VAL A 62 -5.75 19.43 14.27
N GLU A 63 -4.83 20.25 13.75
CA GLU A 63 -5.06 21.69 13.57
C GLU A 63 -6.13 21.98 12.51
N LYS A 64 -6.15 21.24 11.39
CA LYS A 64 -7.16 21.45 10.34
C LYS A 64 -8.54 20.92 10.71
N THR A 65 -8.62 19.86 11.51
CA THR A 65 -9.91 19.22 11.83
C THR A 65 -10.50 19.75 13.14
N ILE A 66 -9.66 20.11 14.12
CA ILE A 66 -10.08 20.59 15.44
C ILE A 66 -9.83 22.10 15.60
N GLY A 67 -8.82 22.66 14.93
CA GLY A 67 -8.45 24.08 15.03
C GLY A 67 -8.97 25.00 13.92
N ALA A 68 -9.33 24.47 12.74
CA ALA A 68 -9.90 25.24 11.62
C ALA A 68 -11.42 25.09 11.47
N VAL A 69 -12.03 24.30 12.36
CA VAL A 69 -13.46 24.38 12.60
C VAL A 69 -13.60 25.46 13.68
N GLU A 70 -13.84 26.71 13.27
CA GLU A 70 -14.77 27.53 14.05
C GLU A 70 -15.92 26.58 14.39
N GLU A 71 -16.16 26.37 15.68
CA GLU A 71 -17.24 25.54 16.17
C GLU A 71 -18.46 25.86 15.30
N ILE A 72 -18.78 25.00 14.33
CA ILE A 72 -20.07 25.05 13.68
C ILE A 72 -20.97 24.69 14.85
N SER A 73 -21.53 25.71 15.48
CA SER A 73 -22.51 25.54 16.54
C SER A 73 -23.67 24.76 15.93
N GLU A 74 -24.49 24.13 16.76
CA GLU A 74 -25.71 23.50 16.27
C GLU A 74 -26.51 24.49 15.40
N ASP A 75 -26.44 25.80 15.70
CA ASP A 75 -27.02 26.88 14.89
C ASP A 75 -26.46 26.95 13.46
N GLU A 76 -25.14 26.83 13.24
CA GLU A 76 -24.57 26.89 11.89
C GLU A 76 -24.78 25.58 11.10
N ALA A 77 -24.87 24.45 11.79
CA ALA A 77 -25.27 23.17 11.18
C ALA A 77 -26.77 23.17 10.82
N GLU A 78 -27.60 23.82 11.65
CA GLU A 78 -29.02 24.08 11.42
C GLU A 78 -29.22 25.01 10.22
N ASP A 79 -28.47 26.11 10.14
CA ASP A 79 -28.50 27.04 9.01
C ASP A 79 -28.16 26.32 7.70
N ARG A 80 -27.13 25.45 7.69
CA ARG A 80 -26.77 24.69 6.48
C ARG A 80 -27.79 23.61 6.12
N LEU A 81 -28.44 22.99 7.11
CA LEU A 81 -29.52 22.03 6.86
C LEU A 81 -30.75 22.76 6.30
N GLN A 82 -31.12 23.91 6.87
CA GLN A 82 -32.19 24.77 6.37
C GLN A 82 -31.87 25.33 4.97
N GLU A 83 -30.62 25.69 4.70
CA GLU A 83 -30.18 26.20 3.40
C GLU A 83 -30.20 25.09 2.34
N ALA A 84 -29.78 23.86 2.68
CA ALA A 84 -29.88 22.70 1.78
C ALA A 84 -31.34 22.27 1.53
N ILE A 85 -32.20 22.40 2.54
CA ILE A 85 -33.66 22.25 2.44
C ILE A 85 -34.19 23.32 1.48
N GLN A 86 -33.96 24.60 1.75
CA GLN A 86 -34.44 25.71 0.93
C GLN A 86 -33.92 25.67 -0.51
N GLU A 87 -32.65 25.32 -0.74
CA GLU A 87 -32.04 25.23 -2.07
C GLU A 87 -32.66 24.09 -2.90
N LYS A 88 -32.95 22.94 -2.28
CA LYS A 88 -33.68 21.85 -2.94
C LYS A 88 -35.18 22.13 -3.09
N PHE A 89 -35.81 22.82 -2.15
CA PHE A 89 -37.22 23.18 -2.20
C PHE A 89 -37.52 24.38 -3.11
N ALA A 90 -36.54 25.25 -3.38
CA ALA A 90 -36.63 26.34 -4.35
C ALA A 90 -36.83 25.84 -5.79
N VAL A 91 -36.41 24.61 -6.10
CA VAL A 91 -36.63 23.96 -7.41
C VAL A 91 -38.11 23.61 -7.64
N PHE A 92 -38.91 23.51 -6.58
CA PHE A 92 -40.35 23.23 -6.66
C PHE A 92 -41.23 24.49 -6.75
N GLY A 93 -40.62 25.68 -6.72
CA GLY A 93 -41.31 26.95 -6.92
C GLY A 93 -41.69 27.15 -8.40
N ASP A 94 -42.84 26.61 -8.81
CA ASP A 94 -43.85 27.29 -9.66
C ASP A 94 -44.88 26.38 -10.36
N LYS A 95 -44.90 25.06 -10.11
CA LYS A 95 -45.89 24.18 -10.76
C LYS A 95 -46.54 23.22 -9.79
N ASP A 96 -47.77 22.84 -10.09
CA ASP A 96 -48.70 22.00 -9.32
C ASP A 96 -48.11 20.65 -8.88
N HIS A 97 -47.22 20.65 -7.89
CA HIS A 97 -46.80 19.44 -7.20
C HIS A 97 -47.80 19.16 -6.08
N GLN A 98 -48.27 17.91 -5.99
CA GLN A 98 -49.16 17.52 -4.89
C GLN A 98 -48.35 17.65 -3.60
N ALA A 99 -48.91 18.32 -2.60
CA ALA A 99 -48.24 18.54 -1.31
C ALA A 99 -47.75 17.22 -0.65
N ILE A 100 -48.29 16.08 -1.07
CA ILE A 100 -47.86 14.73 -0.71
C ILE A 100 -46.44 14.42 -1.25
N ASP A 101 -46.10 14.84 -2.48
CA ASP A 101 -44.78 14.61 -3.09
C ASP A 101 -43.68 15.38 -2.34
N ILE A 102 -44.02 16.57 -1.83
CA ILE A 102 -43.13 17.41 -1.03
C ILE A 102 -42.83 16.73 0.31
N LEU A 103 -43.87 16.19 0.97
CA LEU A 103 -43.73 15.45 2.23
C LEU A 103 -42.90 14.16 2.06
N LEU A 104 -43.09 13.43 0.96
CA LEU A 104 -42.29 12.24 0.64
C LEU A 104 -40.82 12.60 0.40
N ALA A 105 -40.53 13.66 -0.35
CA ALA A 105 -39.16 14.13 -0.57
C ALA A 105 -38.47 14.56 0.74
N GLU A 106 -39.21 15.15 1.68
CA GLU A 106 -38.69 15.53 2.99
C GLU A 106 -38.37 14.30 3.85
N ILE A 107 -39.25 13.27 3.86
CA ILE A 107 -38.98 11.98 4.52
C ILE A 107 -37.70 11.35 3.95
N ASP A 108 -37.55 11.35 2.62
CA ASP A 108 -36.36 10.78 1.96
C ASP A 108 -35.07 11.51 2.37
N ILE A 109 -35.12 12.84 2.53
CA ILE A 109 -33.98 13.64 3.01
C ILE A 109 -33.63 13.27 4.46
N TYR A 110 -34.62 13.17 5.35
CA TYR A 110 -34.40 12.77 6.73
C TYR A 110 -33.89 11.34 6.85
N GLU A 111 -34.42 10.41 6.05
CA GLU A 111 -33.97 9.02 6.03
C GLU A 111 -32.53 8.91 5.51
N LEU A 112 -32.17 9.65 4.46
CA LEU A 112 -30.81 9.69 3.93
C LEU A 112 -29.83 10.26 4.97
N PHE A 113 -30.21 11.34 5.65
CA PHE A 113 -29.41 11.96 6.70
C PHE A 113 -29.24 11.03 7.90
N ALA A 114 -30.33 10.45 8.41
CA ALA A 114 -30.31 9.50 9.52
C ALA A 114 -29.54 8.22 9.17
N PHE A 115 -29.65 7.72 7.93
CA PHE A 115 -28.87 6.57 7.47
C PHE A 115 -27.37 6.85 7.51
N LYS A 116 -26.95 8.02 7.04
CA LYS A 116 -25.54 8.42 6.98
C LYS A 116 -24.97 8.76 8.35
N HIS A 117 -25.76 9.42 9.19
CA HIS A 117 -25.27 10.02 10.43
C HIS A 117 -25.70 9.29 11.70
N CYS A 118 -26.75 8.46 11.71
CA CYS A 118 -27.29 7.81 12.91
C CYS A 118 -27.13 6.29 12.92
N LYS A 119 -27.27 5.62 11.77
CA LYS A 119 -27.30 4.15 11.68
C LYS A 119 -25.93 3.53 11.96
N GLY A 120 -25.87 2.56 12.89
CA GLY A 120 -24.65 1.83 13.26
C GLY A 120 -23.87 2.41 14.45
N ARG A 121 -24.33 3.51 15.06
CA ARG A 121 -23.75 4.06 16.29
C ARG A 121 -24.13 3.21 17.51
N LYS A 122 -23.19 3.03 18.44
CA LYS A 122 -23.43 2.39 19.75
C LYS A 122 -24.08 3.32 20.78
N VAL A 123 -24.02 4.63 20.55
CA VAL A 123 -24.59 5.68 21.41
C VAL A 123 -25.52 6.54 20.54
N LYS A 124 -26.72 6.82 21.04
CA LYS A 124 -27.73 7.60 20.32
C LYS A 124 -27.47 9.10 20.50
N LEU A 125 -27.54 9.86 19.40
CA LEU A 125 -27.54 11.33 19.44
C LEU A 125 -28.98 11.82 19.66
N ALA A 126 -29.17 12.93 20.38
CA ALA A 126 -30.49 13.56 20.57
C ALA A 126 -31.13 13.92 19.22
N LEU A 127 -30.35 14.51 18.31
CA LEU A 127 -30.76 14.79 16.93
C LEU A 127 -31.29 13.55 16.19
N CYS A 128 -30.71 12.37 16.43
CA CYS A 128 -31.18 11.13 15.81
C CYS A 128 -32.52 10.67 16.39
N GLU A 129 -32.76 10.91 17.69
CA GLU A 129 -34.05 10.59 18.33
C GLU A 129 -35.16 11.54 17.86
N GLU A 130 -34.84 12.83 17.73
CA GLU A 130 -35.76 13.85 17.20
C GLU A 130 -36.07 13.62 15.71
N LEU A 131 -35.07 13.29 14.88
CA LEU A 131 -35.28 12.91 13.49
C LEU A 131 -36.14 11.64 13.36
N ASP A 132 -35.92 10.63 14.20
CA ASP A 132 -36.74 9.41 14.23
C ASP A 132 -38.17 9.68 14.70
N GLU A 133 -38.39 10.63 15.60
CA GLU A 133 -39.72 11.10 16.00
C GLU A 133 -40.42 11.85 14.85
N ARG A 134 -39.73 12.78 14.20
CA ARG A 134 -40.25 13.53 13.04
C ARG A 134 -40.60 12.64 11.86
N MET A 135 -39.76 11.65 11.53
CA MET A 135 -40.07 10.67 10.50
C MET A 135 -41.31 9.83 10.85
N ARG A 136 -41.51 9.51 12.13
CA ARG A 136 -42.70 8.78 12.58
C ARG A 136 -43.96 9.63 12.46
N ASP A 137 -43.89 10.89 12.86
CA ASP A 137 -45.03 11.81 12.75
C ASP A 137 -45.41 12.08 11.30
N LEU A 138 -44.42 12.28 10.42
CA LEU A 138 -44.64 12.41 8.98
C LEU A 138 -45.28 11.15 8.38
N LYS A 139 -44.79 9.97 8.75
CA LYS A 139 -45.37 8.68 8.29
C LYS A 139 -46.80 8.50 8.81
N ASN A 140 -47.10 8.93 10.04
CA ASN A 140 -48.45 8.88 10.60
C ASN A 140 -49.41 9.84 9.88
N GLU A 141 -48.96 11.07 9.58
CA GLU A 141 -49.75 12.01 8.78
C GLU A 141 -49.97 11.48 7.36
N LEU A 142 -48.96 10.88 6.73
CA LEU A 142 -49.07 10.31 5.39
C LEU A 142 -50.06 9.14 5.33
N GLN A 143 -50.05 8.27 6.34
CA GLN A 143 -51.02 7.17 6.50
C GLN A 143 -52.45 7.68 6.71
N SER A 144 -52.63 8.86 7.32
CA SER A 144 -53.96 9.47 7.48
C SER A 144 -54.61 9.89 6.15
N PHE A 145 -53.83 9.97 5.06
CA PHE A 145 -54.31 10.28 3.71
C PHE A 145 -54.77 9.03 2.92
N GLU A 146 -54.38 7.81 3.32
CA GLU A 146 -54.70 6.59 2.56
C GLU A 146 -56.17 6.13 2.66
N GLY A 147 -57.02 6.82 3.44
CA GLY A 147 -58.40 6.39 3.73
C GLY A 147 -59.54 7.26 3.18
N GLU A 148 -59.27 8.37 2.50
CA GLU A 148 -60.31 9.32 2.05
C GLU A 148 -60.30 9.49 0.52
N GLU A 149 -61.46 9.53 -0.14
CA GLU A 149 -61.56 9.55 -1.62
C GLU A 149 -61.62 10.97 -2.24
N ASN A 150 -61.38 12.04 -1.48
CA ASN A 150 -61.64 13.41 -1.94
C ASN A 150 -60.34 14.25 -2.09
N GLU A 151 -59.88 14.43 -3.33
CA GLU A 151 -58.60 15.10 -3.70
C GLU A 151 -58.46 16.53 -3.13
N GLU A 152 -59.56 17.27 -2.99
CA GLU A 152 -59.53 18.65 -2.49
C GLU A 152 -59.32 18.73 -0.97
N ILE A 153 -59.82 17.71 -0.24
CA ILE A 153 -59.60 17.56 1.20
C ILE A 153 -58.15 17.15 1.47
N HIS A 154 -57.59 16.24 0.65
CA HIS A 154 -56.18 15.85 0.71
C HIS A 154 -55.25 17.03 0.49
N ARG A 155 -55.53 17.86 -0.53
CA ARG A 155 -54.72 19.05 -0.81
C ARG A 155 -54.73 20.05 0.34
N ASN A 156 -55.88 20.24 0.99
CA ASN A 156 -55.99 21.17 2.12
C ASN A 156 -55.33 20.62 3.39
N LYS A 157 -55.53 19.34 3.72
CA LYS A 157 -54.86 18.72 4.86
C LYS A 157 -53.34 18.64 4.68
N ALA A 158 -52.86 18.35 3.47
CA ALA A 158 -51.43 18.33 3.17
C ALA A 158 -50.82 19.75 3.23
N LYS A 159 -51.56 20.79 2.82
CA LYS A 159 -51.14 22.18 3.03
C LYS A 159 -51.13 22.59 4.50
N GLU A 160 -52.05 22.08 5.31
CA GLU A 160 -52.06 22.30 6.75
C GLU A 160 -50.92 21.55 7.47
N ALA A 161 -50.61 20.33 7.03
CA ALA A 161 -49.43 19.58 7.47
C ALA A 161 -48.14 20.36 7.19
N LEU A 162 -47.94 20.81 5.94
CA LEU A 162 -46.81 21.65 5.56
C LEU A 162 -46.70 22.93 6.41
N LYS A 163 -47.83 23.63 6.66
CA LYS A 163 -47.83 24.81 7.54
C LYS A 163 -47.52 24.50 9.00
N ARG A 164 -47.91 23.33 9.52
CA ARG A 164 -47.56 22.90 10.87
C ARG A 164 -46.06 22.61 10.96
N MET A 165 -45.50 22.03 9.90
CA MET A 165 -44.07 21.73 9.80
C MET A 165 -43.20 22.99 9.67
N GLU A 166 -43.63 23.98 8.88
CA GLU A 166 -42.95 25.28 8.79
C GLU A 166 -42.93 26.04 10.12
N ASN A 167 -43.93 25.84 10.98
CA ASN A 167 -44.01 26.47 12.30
C ASN A 167 -43.36 25.65 13.42
N TRP A 168 -42.87 24.44 13.11
CA TRP A 168 -42.23 23.56 14.09
C TRP A 168 -40.73 23.85 14.08
N ASN A 169 -40.28 24.68 15.02
CA ASN A 169 -38.86 24.95 15.21
C ASN A 169 -38.17 23.63 15.59
N LEU A 170 -37.11 23.28 14.86
CA LEU A 170 -36.48 21.96 14.94
C LEU A 170 -35.92 21.66 16.34
N PHE A 171 -35.71 22.69 17.15
CA PHE A 171 -35.23 22.58 18.53
C PHE A 171 -36.08 23.46 19.45
N SER A 172 -36.68 22.86 20.48
CA SER A 172 -37.30 23.62 21.57
C SER A 172 -36.22 24.24 22.46
N ASP A 173 -36.48 25.44 23.01
CA ASP A 173 -35.63 26.20 23.96
C ASP A 173 -35.32 25.48 25.30
N THR A 174 -35.55 24.17 25.40
CA THR A 174 -35.24 23.39 26.58
C THR A 174 -33.77 23.04 26.60
N TYR A 175 -32.98 23.93 27.21
CA TYR A 175 -31.62 23.66 27.67
C TYR A 175 -31.64 22.50 28.69
N GLU A 176 -31.55 21.27 28.20
CA GLU A 176 -30.98 20.17 28.97
C GLU A 176 -29.50 20.04 28.59
N ASP A 177 -28.63 19.87 29.59
CA ASP A 177 -27.17 19.79 29.46
C ASP A 177 -26.74 18.59 28.58
N PHE A 178 -26.80 18.75 27.26
CA PHE A 178 -26.17 17.83 26.32
C PHE A 178 -24.75 18.31 26.03
N GLN A 179 -23.77 17.43 26.24
CA GLN A 179 -22.38 17.73 25.93
C GLN A 179 -22.25 18.03 24.42
N ASN A 180 -21.76 19.21 24.05
CA ASN A 180 -21.47 19.60 22.66
C ASN A 180 -20.55 18.54 21.98
N TYR A 181 -21.13 17.61 21.22
CA TYR A 181 -20.39 16.62 20.43
C TYR A 181 -20.24 17.13 19.00
N THR A 182 -19.06 17.68 18.68
CA THR A 182 -18.81 18.28 17.37
C THR A 182 -18.66 17.22 16.29
N VAL A 183 -19.33 17.38 15.13
CA VAL A 183 -19.16 16.55 13.91
C VAL A 183 -17.67 16.44 13.50
N ALA A 184 -16.88 17.47 13.82
CA ALA A 184 -15.43 17.50 13.66
C ALA A 184 -14.72 16.36 14.41
N ARG A 185 -15.12 16.08 15.66
CA ARG A 185 -14.56 15.00 16.47
C ARG A 185 -14.87 13.63 15.86
N ASP A 186 -16.10 13.40 15.42
CA ASP A 186 -16.50 12.14 14.80
C ASP A 186 -15.77 11.92 13.47
N THR A 187 -15.65 12.97 12.65
CA THR A 187 -14.93 12.95 11.38
C THR A 187 -13.44 12.64 11.61
N PHE A 188 -12.82 13.30 12.58
CA PHE A 188 -11.44 13.04 12.97
C PHE A 188 -11.23 11.60 13.45
N LEU A 189 -12.10 11.09 14.34
CA LEU A 189 -12.00 9.72 14.86
C LEU A 189 -12.24 8.67 13.77
N ALA A 190 -13.17 8.92 12.84
CA ALA A 190 -13.40 8.05 11.70
C ALA A 190 -12.17 7.98 10.78
N HIS A 191 -11.58 9.13 10.45
CA HIS A 191 -10.37 9.20 9.64
C HIS A 191 -9.16 8.58 10.35
N LEU A 192 -9.03 8.78 11.66
CA LEU A 192 -8.01 8.13 12.48
C LEU A 192 -8.21 6.61 12.50
N GLY A 193 -9.44 6.13 12.65
CA GLY A 193 -9.78 4.70 12.59
C GLY A 193 -9.40 4.08 11.25
N ALA A 194 -9.73 4.75 10.14
CA ALA A 194 -9.32 4.33 8.79
C ALA A 194 -7.79 4.30 8.64
N THR A 195 -7.11 5.32 9.14
CA THR A 195 -5.64 5.40 9.12
C THR A 195 -5.00 4.25 9.91
N LEU A 196 -5.50 3.94 11.10
CA LEU A 196 -5.00 2.85 11.93
C LEU A 196 -5.21 1.48 11.27
N TRP A 197 -6.38 1.25 10.67
CA TRP A 197 -6.67 0.03 9.92
C TRP A 197 -5.72 -0.11 8.71
N GLY A 198 -5.56 0.96 7.93
CA GLY A 198 -4.60 1.00 6.84
C GLY A 198 -3.18 0.70 7.33
N SER A 199 -2.76 1.30 8.45
CA SER A 199 -1.44 1.10 9.04
C SER A 199 -1.18 -0.33 9.49
N MET A 200 -2.18 -0.99 10.10
CA MET A 200 -2.11 -2.41 10.46
C MET A 200 -1.82 -3.27 9.23
N ARG A 201 -2.54 -3.00 8.13
CA ARG A 201 -2.41 -3.72 6.87
C ARG A 201 -1.06 -3.50 6.19
N HIS A 202 -0.45 -2.33 6.31
CA HIS A 202 0.84 -2.04 5.67
C HIS A 202 2.06 -2.46 6.49
N ILE A 203 1.99 -2.30 7.82
CA ILE A 203 3.16 -2.52 8.69
C ILE A 203 3.15 -3.91 9.30
N ILE A 204 2.01 -4.35 9.83
CA ILE A 204 1.94 -5.55 10.68
C ILE A 204 1.66 -6.79 9.85
N SER A 205 0.72 -6.70 8.91
CA SER A 205 0.38 -7.78 8.00
C SER A 205 0.37 -7.32 6.53
N PRO A 206 1.50 -6.83 5.99
CA PRO A 206 1.59 -6.46 4.58
C PRO A 206 1.22 -7.62 3.66
N SER A 207 0.70 -7.24 2.49
CA SER A 207 0.53 -8.11 1.34
C SER A 207 1.89 -8.63 0.88
N VAL A 208 1.92 -9.89 0.45
CA VAL A 208 3.09 -10.57 -0.11
C VAL A 208 2.80 -10.92 -1.57
N SER A 209 3.85 -11.11 -2.36
CA SER A 209 3.69 -11.55 -3.74
C SER A 209 3.12 -12.96 -3.79
N ASP A 210 2.44 -13.27 -4.89
CA ASP A 210 2.06 -14.64 -5.19
C ASP A 210 3.30 -15.51 -5.42
N GLY A 211 3.31 -16.72 -4.88
CA GLY A 211 4.43 -17.66 -4.96
C GLY A 211 4.65 -18.49 -3.70
N ALA A 212 5.33 -19.63 -3.88
CA ALA A 212 5.68 -20.54 -2.80
C ALA A 212 7.06 -20.19 -2.23
N PHE A 213 7.10 -19.66 -1.01
CA PHE A 213 8.32 -19.29 -0.31
C PHE A 213 8.61 -20.29 0.81
N HIS A 214 9.44 -21.28 0.55
CA HIS A 214 9.75 -22.31 1.54
C HIS A 214 10.86 -21.89 2.50
N TYR A 215 10.80 -22.43 3.71
CA TYR A 215 11.92 -22.35 4.65
C TYR A 215 13.03 -23.32 4.25
N TYR A 216 14.25 -22.79 4.12
CA TYR A 216 15.48 -23.56 3.96
C TYR A 216 16.46 -23.27 5.09
N GLU A 217 17.18 -24.30 5.57
CA GLU A 217 18.16 -24.16 6.66
C GLU A 217 19.40 -23.36 6.25
N LYS A 218 19.80 -23.48 4.98
CA LYS A 218 20.95 -22.78 4.41
C LYS A 218 20.51 -21.96 3.21
N ILE A 219 20.91 -20.70 3.19
CA ILE A 219 20.72 -19.80 2.05
C ILE A 219 22.10 -19.54 1.44
N SER A 220 22.27 -19.85 0.16
CA SER A 220 23.51 -19.64 -0.57
C SER A 220 23.31 -18.55 -1.61
N TYR A 221 23.87 -17.37 -1.37
CA TYR A 221 23.84 -16.25 -2.32
C TYR A 221 24.99 -16.40 -3.32
N GLN A 222 24.66 -16.50 -4.61
CA GLN A 222 25.63 -16.59 -5.69
C GLN A 222 25.73 -15.26 -6.41
N LEU A 223 26.77 -14.49 -6.13
CA LEU A 223 26.98 -13.15 -6.66
C LEU A 223 27.77 -13.23 -7.97
N PHE A 224 27.13 -12.99 -9.10
CA PHE A 224 27.76 -12.92 -10.42
C PHE A 224 27.96 -11.45 -10.83
N PHE A 225 29.18 -10.94 -10.68
CA PHE A 225 29.54 -9.59 -11.11
C PHE A 225 29.96 -9.60 -12.58
N ILE A 226 29.17 -8.91 -13.41
CA ILE A 226 29.33 -8.89 -14.87
C ILE A 226 29.79 -7.49 -15.29
N THR A 227 30.98 -7.39 -15.89
CA THR A 227 31.55 -6.13 -16.40
C THR A 227 31.69 -6.13 -17.92
N GLN A 228 31.73 -4.96 -18.56
CA GLN A 228 31.94 -4.87 -20.02
C GLN A 228 33.33 -5.38 -20.44
N GLU A 229 34.35 -4.90 -19.74
CA GLU A 229 35.74 -5.27 -19.95
C GLU A 229 36.31 -5.92 -18.69
N LYS A 230 37.42 -6.64 -18.86
CA LYS A 230 38.18 -7.18 -17.73
C LYS A 230 38.74 -6.01 -16.90
N LEU A 231 38.27 -5.89 -15.66
CA LEU A 231 38.80 -4.90 -14.73
C LEU A 231 40.31 -5.12 -14.54
N ARG A 232 41.11 -4.08 -14.83
CA ARG A 232 42.58 -4.12 -14.66
C ARG A 232 43.02 -4.14 -13.19
N HIS A 233 42.14 -3.75 -12.28
CA HIS A 233 42.38 -3.73 -10.84
C HIS A 233 41.44 -4.73 -10.15
N ASP A 234 41.92 -5.42 -9.12
CA ASP A 234 41.16 -6.43 -8.36
C ASP A 234 39.95 -5.90 -7.57
N LYS A 235 39.74 -4.57 -7.57
CA LYS A 235 38.66 -3.90 -6.84
C LYS A 235 37.42 -3.73 -7.72
N LEU A 236 36.35 -4.42 -7.35
CA LEU A 236 35.01 -4.18 -7.88
C LEU A 236 34.48 -2.83 -7.38
N PRO A 237 33.74 -2.06 -8.20
CA PRO A 237 33.10 -0.80 -7.79
C PRO A 237 31.84 -1.05 -6.95
N VAL A 238 31.80 -2.13 -6.18
CA VAL A 238 30.67 -2.56 -5.35
C VAL A 238 31.13 -2.58 -3.90
N ASP A 239 30.34 -2.00 -2.99
CA ASP A 239 30.57 -2.20 -1.56
C ASP A 239 30.10 -3.59 -1.14
N LEU A 240 31.00 -4.56 -1.29
CA LEU A 240 30.73 -5.96 -0.95
C LEU A 240 30.40 -6.14 0.54
N LYS A 241 30.97 -5.32 1.42
CA LYS A 241 30.75 -5.44 2.85
C LYS A 241 29.31 -5.06 3.19
N ALA A 242 28.86 -3.90 2.71
CA ALA A 242 27.49 -3.44 2.91
C ALA A 242 26.47 -4.40 2.27
N LEU A 243 26.76 -4.91 1.07
CA LEU A 243 25.89 -5.89 0.41
C LEU A 243 25.78 -7.20 1.20
N MET A 244 26.91 -7.77 1.63
CA MET A 244 26.90 -9.03 2.40
C MET A 244 26.25 -8.85 3.77
N GLU A 245 26.43 -7.71 4.42
CA GLU A 245 25.76 -7.36 5.68
C GLU A 245 24.24 -7.26 5.49
N GLY A 246 23.79 -6.55 4.46
CA GLY A 246 22.37 -6.45 4.10
C GLY A 246 21.74 -7.79 3.78
N LEU A 247 22.39 -8.62 2.95
CA LEU A 247 21.89 -9.95 2.60
C LEU A 247 21.88 -10.90 3.80
N SER A 248 22.86 -10.77 4.70
CA SER A 248 22.90 -11.53 5.96
C SER A 248 21.81 -11.10 6.93
N SER A 249 21.28 -9.88 6.81
CA SER A 249 20.20 -9.38 7.67
C SER A 249 18.84 -10.01 7.36
N LEU A 250 18.63 -10.54 6.15
CA LEU A 250 17.40 -11.22 5.72
C LEU A 250 17.15 -12.57 6.41
N LYS A 251 18.17 -13.14 7.05
CA LYS A 251 18.10 -14.49 7.63
C LYS A 251 17.19 -14.54 8.85
N GLN A 252 16.48 -15.65 9.00
CA GLN A 252 15.80 -16.01 10.23
C GLN A 252 16.80 -16.59 11.26
N PRO A 253 16.48 -16.61 12.58
CA PRO A 253 17.44 -16.98 13.63
C PRO A 253 18.13 -18.34 13.47
N LEU A 254 17.44 -19.32 12.87
CA LEU A 254 17.95 -20.69 12.65
C LEU A 254 18.60 -20.90 11.28
N GLN A 255 18.58 -19.88 10.40
CA GLN A 255 19.14 -19.99 9.06
C GLN A 255 20.62 -19.62 9.04
N THR A 256 21.36 -20.32 8.18
CA THR A 256 22.77 -20.02 7.89
C THR A 256 22.92 -19.46 6.49
N VAL A 257 23.82 -18.50 6.32
CA VAL A 257 24.03 -17.80 5.06
C VAL A 257 25.43 -18.09 4.53
N MET A 258 25.52 -18.44 3.26
CA MET A 258 26.77 -18.65 2.52
C MET A 258 26.83 -17.70 1.32
N PHE A 259 28.05 -17.32 0.95
CA PHE A 259 28.28 -16.42 -0.18
C PHE A 259 29.31 -17.05 -1.13
N SER A 260 29.00 -17.07 -2.42
CA SER A 260 29.96 -17.34 -3.49
C SER A 260 30.03 -16.14 -4.43
N GLN A 261 31.24 -15.78 -4.85
CA GLN A 261 31.46 -14.64 -5.74
C GLN A 261 32.08 -15.12 -7.05
N HIS A 262 31.47 -14.72 -8.15
CA HIS A 262 31.93 -15.00 -9.51
C HIS A 262 32.11 -13.68 -10.25
N ARG A 263 33.20 -13.56 -10.99
CA ARG A 263 33.50 -12.37 -11.81
C ARG A 263 33.50 -12.81 -13.26
N LEU A 264 32.65 -12.19 -14.06
CA LEU A 264 32.48 -12.48 -15.46
C LEU A 264 32.68 -11.19 -16.27
N SER A 265 33.32 -11.30 -17.42
CA SER A 265 33.46 -10.18 -18.35
C SER A 265 32.72 -10.50 -19.65
N LEU A 266 31.91 -9.55 -20.13
CA LEU A 266 31.25 -9.66 -21.43
C LEU A 266 32.27 -9.77 -22.57
N SER A 267 33.48 -9.23 -22.40
CA SER A 267 34.55 -9.37 -23.40
C SER A 267 35.13 -10.79 -23.51
N GLU A 268 35.02 -11.61 -22.46
CA GLU A 268 35.62 -12.94 -22.39
C GLU A 268 34.61 -14.04 -22.75
N ASP A 269 33.33 -13.86 -22.42
CA ASP A 269 32.25 -14.80 -22.72
C ASP A 269 31.33 -14.25 -23.84
N PRO A 270 31.46 -14.75 -25.09
CA PRO A 270 30.63 -14.28 -26.20
C PRO A 270 29.15 -14.67 -26.04
N ALA A 271 28.84 -15.73 -25.32
CA ALA A 271 27.47 -16.19 -25.12
C ALA A 271 26.74 -15.29 -24.13
N LEU A 272 27.41 -14.89 -23.03
CA LEU A 272 26.91 -13.90 -22.09
C LEU A 272 26.80 -12.50 -22.73
N ALA A 273 27.78 -12.10 -23.56
CA ALA A 273 27.71 -10.86 -24.33
C ALA A 273 26.51 -10.80 -25.27
N MET A 274 26.22 -11.92 -25.94
CA MET A 274 25.06 -12.06 -26.81
C MET A 274 23.76 -11.97 -25.99
N ALA A 275 23.68 -12.66 -24.85
CA ALA A 275 22.52 -12.56 -23.95
C ALA A 275 22.25 -11.12 -23.51
N PHE A 276 23.28 -10.39 -23.08
CA PHE A 276 23.18 -8.98 -22.68
C PHE A 276 22.74 -8.09 -23.86
N SER A 277 23.34 -8.26 -25.03
CA SER A 277 23.02 -7.47 -26.23
C SER A 277 21.58 -7.68 -26.71
N VAL A 278 21.11 -8.93 -26.71
CA VAL A 278 19.75 -9.29 -27.11
C VAL A 278 18.70 -8.73 -26.15
N ALA A 279 18.99 -8.72 -24.85
CA ALA A 279 18.09 -8.20 -23.82
C ALA A 279 18.09 -6.66 -23.74
N ARG A 280 19.14 -5.98 -24.25
CA ARG A 280 19.21 -4.52 -24.23
C ARG A 280 18.16 -3.91 -25.18
N ARG A 281 17.41 -2.96 -24.65
CA ARG A 281 16.37 -2.20 -25.32
C ARG A 281 16.50 -0.71 -25.00
N ALA A 282 15.88 0.13 -25.83
CA ALA A 282 15.74 1.54 -25.56
C ALA A 282 14.27 1.94 -25.70
N ALA A 283 13.74 2.63 -24.71
CA ALA A 283 12.39 3.16 -24.76
C ALA A 283 12.40 4.63 -24.36
N ALA A 284 11.52 5.40 -24.99
CA ALA A 284 11.30 6.77 -24.60
C ALA A 284 10.22 6.83 -23.54
N VAL A 285 10.63 7.14 -22.31
CA VAL A 285 9.77 7.18 -21.13
C VAL A 285 9.29 8.61 -20.91
N PRO A 286 7.96 8.83 -20.89
CA PRO A 286 7.39 10.11 -20.46
C PRO A 286 7.65 10.32 -18.96
N LEU A 287 8.10 11.51 -18.58
CA LEU A 287 8.24 11.92 -17.19
C LEU A 287 7.53 13.25 -17.02
N LEU A 288 6.58 13.30 -16.07
CA LEU A 288 5.99 14.55 -15.61
C LEU A 288 6.89 15.09 -14.49
N LEU A 289 7.44 16.28 -14.71
CA LEU A 289 8.23 16.98 -13.71
C LEU A 289 7.31 17.64 -12.68
N VAL A 290 7.83 17.91 -11.49
CA VAL A 290 7.07 18.53 -10.39
C VAL A 290 6.49 19.90 -10.74
N ASN A 291 7.09 20.60 -11.71
CA ASN A 291 6.58 21.86 -12.26
C ASN A 291 5.41 21.69 -13.25
N GLY A 292 4.88 20.48 -13.42
CA GLY A 292 3.83 20.14 -14.37
C GLY A 292 4.28 20.05 -15.83
N THR A 293 5.58 20.18 -16.11
CA THR A 293 6.10 20.08 -17.48
C THR A 293 6.37 18.64 -17.87
N TYR A 294 6.00 18.30 -19.11
CA TYR A 294 6.26 16.99 -19.68
C TYR A 294 7.66 16.94 -20.29
N ARG A 295 8.45 15.95 -19.88
CA ARG A 295 9.77 15.66 -20.46
C ARG A 295 9.83 14.22 -20.94
N LYS A 296 10.20 14.02 -22.20
CA LYS A 296 10.47 12.68 -22.75
C LYS A 296 11.96 12.37 -22.59
N THR A 297 12.29 11.30 -21.88
CA THR A 297 13.68 10.84 -21.72
C THR A 297 13.85 9.48 -22.41
N VAL A 298 14.86 9.34 -23.27
CA VAL A 298 15.20 8.03 -23.86
C VAL A 298 16.05 7.28 -22.83
N ARG A 299 15.59 6.10 -22.43
CA ARG A 299 16.25 5.26 -21.42
C ARG A 299 16.67 3.93 -22.05
N SER A 300 17.93 3.56 -21.84
CA SER A 300 18.39 2.20 -22.11
C SER A 300 17.97 1.32 -20.94
N TYR A 301 17.42 0.15 -21.23
CA TYR A 301 17.04 -0.83 -20.21
C TYR A 301 17.31 -2.26 -20.67
N LEU A 302 17.46 -3.17 -19.70
CA LEU A 302 17.46 -4.61 -19.92
C LEU A 302 16.05 -5.14 -19.74
N ASP A 303 15.58 -5.89 -20.72
CA ASP A 303 14.34 -6.67 -20.60
C ASP A 303 14.61 -7.89 -19.72
N SER A 304 13.98 -7.93 -18.55
CA SER A 304 14.25 -8.97 -17.56
C SER A 304 13.87 -10.36 -18.07
N SER A 305 12.76 -10.47 -18.81
CA SER A 305 12.21 -11.75 -19.28
C SER A 305 13.10 -12.38 -20.36
N ILE A 306 13.56 -11.57 -21.30
CA ILE A 306 14.47 -12.01 -22.35
C ILE A 306 15.81 -12.40 -21.75
N LEU A 307 16.33 -11.60 -20.81
CA LEU A 307 17.61 -11.88 -20.17
C LEU A 307 17.57 -13.18 -19.35
N GLN A 308 16.52 -13.38 -18.57
CA GLN A 308 16.27 -14.60 -17.81
C GLN A 308 16.35 -15.84 -18.69
N HIS A 309 15.57 -15.85 -19.79
CA HIS A 309 15.54 -16.97 -20.72
C HIS A 309 16.93 -17.25 -21.34
N GLN A 310 17.71 -16.22 -21.67
CA GLN A 310 19.07 -16.44 -22.20
C GLN A 310 20.02 -16.96 -21.12
N LEU A 311 19.98 -16.44 -19.89
CA LEU A 311 20.84 -16.89 -18.81
C LEU A 311 20.54 -18.33 -18.38
N GLN A 312 19.26 -18.72 -18.35
CA GLN A 312 18.85 -20.11 -18.08
C GLN A 312 19.47 -21.09 -19.09
N ARG A 313 19.42 -20.75 -20.38
CA ARG A 313 20.05 -21.55 -21.43
C ARG A 313 21.56 -21.69 -21.27
N LEU A 314 22.24 -20.67 -20.75
CA LEU A 314 23.68 -20.74 -20.46
C LEU A 314 23.96 -21.60 -19.22
N ASN A 315 23.04 -21.63 -18.25
CA ASN A 315 23.16 -22.41 -17.04
C ASN A 315 23.00 -23.92 -17.30
N ASP A 316 22.11 -24.32 -18.20
CA ASP A 316 21.90 -25.72 -18.60
C ASP A 316 23.17 -26.37 -19.17
N HIS A 317 24.08 -25.57 -19.73
CA HIS A 317 25.36 -26.01 -20.25
C HIS A 317 26.48 -26.07 -19.19
N GLY A 318 26.15 -25.91 -17.91
CA GLY A 318 27.04 -26.13 -16.76
C GLY A 318 27.97 -24.97 -16.39
N SER A 319 27.90 -23.84 -17.11
CA SER A 319 28.82 -22.70 -16.88
C SER A 319 28.44 -21.79 -15.70
N LEU A 320 27.19 -21.87 -15.22
CA LEU A 320 26.65 -20.99 -14.17
C LEU A 320 26.04 -21.77 -12.99
N LYS A 321 26.20 -23.10 -12.97
CA LYS A 321 25.52 -23.95 -11.99
C LYS A 321 26.22 -23.86 -10.64
N GLY A 322 25.44 -23.58 -9.60
CA GLY A 322 25.86 -23.55 -8.23
C GLY A 322 26.40 -24.88 -7.70
N SER A 323 27.32 -24.81 -6.74
CA SER A 323 27.93 -25.98 -6.10
C SER A 323 26.94 -26.83 -5.27
N HIS A 324 25.74 -26.34 -4.96
CA HIS A 324 24.77 -26.97 -4.04
C HIS A 324 23.35 -27.14 -4.60
N ALA A 325 23.16 -27.01 -5.92
CA ALA A 325 21.84 -27.04 -6.58
C ALA A 325 20.98 -28.29 -6.26
N ASP A 326 21.57 -29.40 -5.82
CA ASP A 326 20.88 -30.67 -5.59
C ASP A 326 20.56 -30.96 -4.09
N SER A 327 20.83 -30.03 -3.17
CA SER A 327 20.56 -30.25 -1.74
C SER A 327 19.18 -29.74 -1.32
N ARG A 328 18.31 -30.65 -0.85
CA ARG A 328 16.93 -30.34 -0.40
C ARG A 328 16.83 -29.33 0.75
N SER A 329 17.93 -29.05 1.45
CA SER A 329 17.95 -28.11 2.60
C SER A 329 18.63 -26.78 2.30
N THR A 330 19.09 -26.56 1.06
CA THR A 330 19.77 -25.33 0.66
C THR A 330 19.01 -24.59 -0.44
N LEU A 331 18.69 -23.32 -0.20
CA LEU A 331 18.20 -22.42 -1.24
C LEU A 331 19.38 -21.71 -1.90
N GLU A 332 19.55 -21.90 -3.21
CA GLU A 332 20.52 -21.13 -3.99
C GLU A 332 19.82 -19.92 -4.64
N ILE A 333 20.36 -18.73 -4.40
CA ILE A 333 19.83 -17.48 -4.98
C ILE A 333 20.91 -16.89 -5.89
N PRO A 334 20.79 -17.06 -7.23
CA PRO A 334 21.69 -16.43 -8.18
C PRO A 334 21.35 -14.95 -8.36
N ILE A 335 22.33 -14.08 -8.08
CA ILE A 335 22.23 -12.63 -8.19
C ILE A 335 23.19 -12.19 -9.31
N PHE A 336 22.62 -11.83 -10.46
CA PHE A 336 23.34 -11.32 -11.61
C PHE A 336 23.46 -9.80 -11.52
N TRP A 337 24.67 -9.32 -11.29
CA TRP A 337 24.98 -7.91 -11.08
C TRP A 337 25.72 -7.33 -12.30
N PHE A 338 25.00 -6.60 -13.13
CA PHE A 338 25.54 -5.96 -14.34
C PHE A 338 26.10 -4.58 -14.02
N ILE A 339 27.40 -4.40 -14.22
CA ILE A 339 28.11 -3.13 -14.03
C ILE A 339 28.39 -2.53 -15.40
N HIS A 340 27.80 -1.36 -15.65
CA HIS A 340 27.87 -0.68 -16.94
C HIS A 340 28.23 0.80 -16.77
N GLY A 341 28.94 1.40 -17.75
CA GLY A 341 29.25 2.83 -17.71
C GLY A 341 28.00 3.69 -17.94
N ASP A 342 27.22 3.35 -18.97
CA ASP A 342 26.01 4.09 -19.33
C ASP A 342 24.86 3.85 -18.34
N PRO A 343 23.94 4.83 -18.15
CA PRO A 343 22.75 4.65 -17.33
C PRO A 343 21.86 3.55 -17.91
N LEU A 344 21.72 2.46 -17.16
CA LEU A 344 20.97 1.28 -17.53
C LEU A 344 19.98 0.93 -16.41
N LEU A 345 18.75 0.61 -16.80
CA LEU A 345 17.69 0.17 -15.89
C LEU A 345 17.20 -1.22 -16.29
N ILE A 346 16.33 -1.81 -15.49
CA ILE A 346 15.59 -3.04 -15.77
C ILE A 346 14.14 -2.65 -16.02
N ASP A 347 13.55 -3.16 -17.10
CA ASP A 347 12.16 -2.89 -17.50
C ASP A 347 11.76 -1.41 -17.39
N LYS A 348 12.64 -0.53 -17.87
CA LYS A 348 12.49 0.94 -17.95
C LYS A 348 12.53 1.71 -16.62
N HIS A 349 12.19 1.10 -15.49
CA HIS A 349 11.98 1.80 -14.22
C HIS A 349 12.78 1.26 -13.03
N TYR A 350 13.26 0.02 -13.06
CA TYR A 350 13.84 -0.63 -11.90
C TYR A 350 15.38 -0.65 -11.96
N GLN A 351 16.03 -0.65 -10.80
CA GLN A 351 17.49 -0.91 -10.71
C GLN A 351 17.79 -2.38 -10.44
N ALA A 352 16.88 -3.06 -9.75
CA ALA A 352 16.94 -4.48 -9.48
C ALA A 352 15.54 -5.07 -9.62
N LYS A 353 15.46 -6.33 -10.04
CA LYS A 353 14.19 -7.05 -10.18
C LYS A 353 14.35 -8.49 -9.74
N ALA A 354 13.39 -8.95 -8.95
CA ALA A 354 13.21 -10.34 -8.61
C ALA A 354 12.53 -11.07 -9.78
N LEU A 355 13.06 -12.24 -10.12
CA LEU A 355 12.41 -13.19 -11.01
C LEU A 355 12.17 -14.49 -10.23
N SER A 356 11.50 -15.44 -10.86
CA SER A 356 11.14 -16.72 -10.23
C SER A 356 12.34 -17.54 -9.75
N ASP A 357 13.48 -17.46 -10.43
CA ASP A 357 14.67 -18.30 -10.18
C ASP A 357 15.98 -17.51 -10.02
N MET A 358 15.95 -16.18 -10.19
CA MET A 358 17.14 -15.35 -10.11
C MET A 358 16.80 -13.89 -9.77
N VAL A 359 17.83 -13.13 -9.39
CA VAL A 359 17.72 -11.69 -9.19
C VAL A 359 18.67 -10.98 -10.13
N ILE A 360 18.18 -9.97 -10.83
CA ILE A 360 18.98 -9.14 -11.73
C ILE A 360 19.15 -7.77 -11.09
N VAL A 361 20.38 -7.28 -11.04
CA VAL A 361 20.75 -5.96 -10.54
C VAL A 361 21.57 -5.24 -11.60
N VAL A 362 21.30 -3.96 -11.79
CA VAL A 362 22.06 -3.09 -12.68
C VAL A 362 22.68 -1.95 -11.89
N GLN A 363 23.98 -1.74 -12.12
CA GLN A 363 24.75 -0.64 -11.57
C GLN A 363 25.31 0.19 -12.72
N SER A 364 25.13 1.51 -12.64
CA SER A 364 25.64 2.49 -13.61
C SER A 364 26.61 3.47 -12.95
N GLU A 365 27.37 4.24 -13.73
CA GLU A 365 28.30 5.21 -13.15
C GLU A 365 27.60 6.44 -12.53
N THR A 366 26.38 6.76 -12.98
CA THR A 366 25.61 7.92 -12.54
C THR A 366 25.15 7.80 -11.07
N SER A 367 25.54 8.74 -10.21
CA SER A 367 25.17 8.75 -8.79
C SER A 367 23.86 9.47 -8.48
N SER A 368 23.33 10.26 -9.41
CA SER A 368 22.11 11.03 -9.23
C SER A 368 21.27 10.98 -10.50
N TRP A 369 20.15 10.29 -10.42
CA TRP A 369 19.21 10.11 -11.51
C TRP A 369 17.81 10.55 -11.10
N GLU A 370 17.18 11.42 -11.89
CA GLU A 370 15.83 11.92 -11.60
C GLU A 370 14.79 10.81 -11.78
N SER A 371 14.14 10.42 -10.68
CA SER A 371 13.07 9.42 -10.70
C SER A 371 11.72 10.03 -11.07
N HIS A 372 10.73 9.16 -11.24
CA HIS A 372 9.32 9.55 -11.46
C HIS A 372 8.58 9.86 -10.15
N LEU A 373 9.26 9.71 -9.02
CA LEU A 373 8.72 9.90 -7.68
C LEU A 373 9.08 11.30 -7.21
N GLN A 374 8.20 11.89 -6.44
CA GLN A 374 8.39 13.18 -5.80
C GLN A 374 8.24 13.07 -4.28
N CYS A 375 8.90 13.97 -3.60
CA CYS A 375 8.70 14.26 -2.20
C CYS A 375 8.69 15.78 -1.99
N ASN A 376 7.67 16.28 -1.32
CA ASN A 376 7.50 17.67 -0.88
C ASN A 376 7.84 18.68 -2.01
N GLY A 377 7.33 18.43 -3.21
CA GLY A 377 7.56 19.29 -4.38
C GLY A 377 8.92 19.12 -5.07
N LYS A 378 9.72 18.10 -4.72
CA LYS A 378 11.04 17.83 -5.33
C LYS A 378 11.11 16.40 -5.87
N SER A 379 11.74 16.20 -7.03
CA SER A 379 11.97 14.87 -7.59
C SER A 379 12.92 14.08 -6.68
N VAL A 380 12.58 12.82 -6.38
CA VAL A 380 13.46 11.91 -5.65
C VAL A 380 14.58 11.47 -6.58
N LEU A 381 15.82 11.57 -6.09
CA LEU A 381 17.02 11.20 -6.85
C LEU A 381 17.42 9.77 -6.50
N TRP A 382 17.67 8.97 -7.54
CA TRP A 382 18.16 7.61 -7.43
C TRP A 382 19.67 7.54 -7.63
N ASN A 383 20.33 6.76 -6.79
CA ASN A 383 21.76 6.50 -6.92
C ASN A 383 22.01 5.20 -7.70
N LEU A 384 22.19 5.32 -9.02
CA LEU A 384 22.46 4.15 -9.89
C LEU A 384 23.86 3.56 -9.66
N ARG A 385 24.78 4.31 -9.02
CA ARG A 385 26.13 3.85 -8.67
C ARG A 385 26.14 2.90 -7.48
N ARG A 386 25.19 3.01 -6.56
CA ARG A 386 25.08 2.17 -5.36
C ARG A 386 23.68 1.56 -5.24
N PRO A 387 23.30 0.57 -6.08
CA PRO A 387 21.96 -0.02 -6.09
C PRO A 387 21.74 -1.06 -4.96
N ILE A 388 22.39 -0.91 -3.80
CA ILE A 388 22.30 -1.88 -2.67
C ILE A 388 20.86 -1.96 -2.17
N LYS A 389 20.21 -0.80 -2.02
CA LYS A 389 18.81 -0.69 -1.59
C LYS A 389 17.87 -1.47 -2.51
N ALA A 390 17.99 -1.27 -3.82
CA ALA A 390 17.18 -1.96 -4.82
C ALA A 390 17.50 -3.45 -4.85
N ALA A 391 18.78 -3.83 -4.76
CA ALA A 391 19.20 -5.23 -4.72
C ALA A 391 18.60 -5.95 -3.51
N LEU A 392 18.62 -5.34 -2.33
CA LEU A 392 18.03 -5.94 -1.12
C LEU A 392 16.50 -6.05 -1.23
N ALA A 393 15.82 -5.04 -1.79
CA ALA A 393 14.39 -5.13 -2.08
C ALA A 393 14.08 -6.34 -2.98
N ALA A 394 14.77 -6.46 -4.12
CA ALA A 394 14.57 -7.53 -5.08
C ALA A 394 14.93 -8.92 -4.50
N VAL A 395 16.01 -9.04 -3.72
CA VAL A 395 16.34 -10.32 -3.06
C VAL A 395 15.29 -10.68 -2.01
N SER A 396 14.78 -9.71 -1.27
CA SER A 396 13.74 -9.95 -0.26
C SER A 396 12.39 -10.33 -0.86
N GLU A 397 12.07 -9.81 -2.05
CA GLU A 397 10.94 -10.24 -2.88
C GLU A 397 11.14 -11.69 -3.36
N HIS A 398 12.31 -12.03 -3.91
CA HIS A 398 12.61 -13.40 -4.35
C HIS A 398 12.60 -14.43 -3.20
N LEU A 399 13.08 -14.04 -2.03
CA LEU A 399 13.28 -14.94 -0.88
C LEU A 399 11.98 -15.23 -0.11
N ALA A 400 11.11 -14.23 0.05
CA ALA A 400 9.88 -14.38 0.85
C ALA A 400 8.70 -13.53 0.36
N GLY A 401 8.72 -13.12 -0.90
CA GLY A 401 7.61 -12.38 -1.51
C GLY A 401 7.36 -11.02 -0.89
N LEU A 402 8.37 -10.40 -0.30
CA LEU A 402 8.22 -9.06 0.25
C LEU A 402 7.99 -8.05 -0.88
N LEU A 403 6.81 -7.42 -0.86
CA LEU A 403 6.45 -6.38 -1.80
C LEU A 403 6.89 -4.99 -1.31
N PRO A 404 7.08 -4.03 -2.23
CA PRO A 404 7.16 -2.62 -1.90
C PRO A 404 6.02 -2.17 -0.98
N LEU A 405 6.34 -1.38 0.05
CA LEU A 405 5.39 -0.95 1.09
C LEU A 405 4.24 -0.08 0.57
N HIS A 406 4.29 0.37 -0.68
CA HIS A 406 3.17 1.09 -1.30
C HIS A 406 2.19 0.17 -2.03
N LEU A 407 2.50 -1.12 -2.21
CA LEU A 407 1.63 -2.06 -2.91
C LEU A 407 0.82 -2.87 -1.92
N VAL A 408 -0.49 -2.89 -2.11
CA VAL A 408 -1.42 -3.57 -1.22
C VAL A 408 -2.55 -4.24 -2.00
N TYR A 409 -2.95 -5.44 -1.59
CA TYR A 409 -4.04 -6.18 -2.25
C TYR A 409 -5.42 -5.83 -1.69
N SER A 410 -6.28 -5.19 -2.49
CA SER A 410 -7.64 -4.78 -2.13
C SER A 410 -8.64 -5.90 -2.38
N GLU A 411 -9.15 -6.48 -1.30
CA GLU A 411 -10.19 -7.52 -1.38
C GLU A 411 -11.48 -6.99 -2.02
N ALA A 412 -11.90 -5.77 -1.67
CA ALA A 412 -13.12 -5.17 -2.21
C ALA A 412 -13.08 -4.93 -3.73
N HIS A 413 -11.89 -4.76 -4.30
CA HIS A 413 -11.71 -4.51 -5.73
C HIS A 413 -11.12 -5.72 -6.48
N GLU A 414 -10.72 -6.77 -5.75
CA GLU A 414 -9.98 -7.92 -6.26
C GLU A 414 -8.70 -7.53 -7.05
N THR A 415 -8.09 -6.41 -6.70
CA THR A 415 -6.92 -5.86 -7.41
C THR A 415 -5.86 -5.33 -6.46
N ALA A 416 -4.60 -5.29 -6.92
CA ALA A 416 -3.56 -4.52 -6.26
C ALA A 416 -3.83 -3.02 -6.40
N ILE A 417 -3.72 -2.30 -5.29
CA ILE A 417 -3.83 -0.85 -5.20
C ILE A 417 -2.52 -0.27 -4.67
N GLU A 418 -2.27 0.99 -5.01
CA GLU A 418 -1.14 1.74 -4.44
C GLU A 418 -1.60 2.57 -3.25
N ASP A 419 -0.83 2.58 -2.17
CA ASP A 419 -0.97 3.47 -1.01
C ASP A 419 0.42 3.83 -0.45
N TRP A 420 0.84 5.05 -0.72
CA TRP A 420 2.20 5.52 -0.46
C TRP A 420 2.43 5.97 0.99
N ILE A 421 1.41 5.96 1.86
CA ILE A 421 1.51 6.47 3.24
C ILE A 421 2.68 5.83 4.00
N TRP A 422 2.85 4.51 3.86
CA TRP A 422 3.89 3.76 4.58
C TRP A 422 5.15 3.46 3.77
N SER A 423 5.34 4.09 2.60
CA SER A 423 6.59 4.02 1.83
C SER A 423 7.69 4.92 2.43
N VAL A 424 7.91 4.77 3.74
CA VAL A 424 8.78 5.57 4.60
C VAL A 424 9.67 4.70 5.48
N GLY A 425 10.59 5.32 6.23
CA GLY A 425 11.50 4.62 7.13
C GLY A 425 12.84 4.25 6.48
N CYS A 426 13.75 3.66 7.24
CA CYS A 426 15.11 3.31 6.81
C CYS A 426 15.19 1.94 6.10
N SER A 427 14.15 1.57 5.34
CA SER A 427 14.00 0.23 4.75
C SER A 427 14.18 0.23 3.24
N PRO A 428 14.53 -0.92 2.62
CA PRO A 428 14.77 -0.98 1.18
C PRO A 428 13.53 -0.64 0.34
N PHE A 429 12.33 -0.72 0.92
CA PHE A 429 11.05 -0.44 0.28
C PHE A 429 10.51 0.98 0.53
N SER A 430 11.24 1.80 1.30
CA SER A 430 10.94 3.21 1.48
C SER A 430 11.24 3.99 0.20
N VAL A 431 10.48 5.03 -0.12
CA VAL A 431 10.84 6.00 -1.18
C VAL A 431 11.49 7.25 -0.61
N THR A 432 11.21 7.57 0.66
CA THR A 432 11.56 8.85 1.28
C THR A 432 12.99 8.90 1.82
N SER A 433 13.58 7.74 2.14
CA SER A 433 14.97 7.63 2.63
C SER A 433 15.86 6.87 1.64
N GLN A 434 17.18 6.95 1.80
CA GLN A 434 18.15 6.11 1.07
C GLN A 434 18.57 4.87 1.87
N GLY A 435 18.03 4.70 3.08
CA GLY A 435 18.29 3.56 3.96
C GLY A 435 17.91 2.22 3.33
N TRP A 436 18.61 1.17 3.76
CA TRP A 436 18.42 -0.19 3.26
C TRP A 436 18.35 -1.24 4.38
N HIS A 437 18.18 -0.81 5.62
CA HIS A 437 18.09 -1.69 6.78
C HIS A 437 16.66 -2.23 6.94
N LEU A 438 16.52 -3.54 7.04
CA LEU A 438 15.21 -4.15 7.25
C LEU A 438 14.68 -3.83 8.64
N SER A 439 13.39 -3.53 8.71
CA SER A 439 12.69 -3.42 9.98
C SER A 439 12.36 -4.81 10.55
N ARG A 440 12.16 -4.89 11.86
CA ARG A 440 11.66 -6.13 12.48
C ARG A 440 10.29 -6.56 11.93
N PHE A 441 9.45 -5.62 11.51
CA PHE A 441 8.17 -5.92 10.84
C PHE A 441 8.36 -6.67 9.52
N GLN A 442 9.37 -6.28 8.73
CA GLN A 442 9.70 -6.97 7.47
C GLN A 442 10.25 -8.37 7.75
N LEU A 443 11.14 -8.52 8.74
CA LEU A 443 11.66 -9.83 9.14
C LEU A 443 10.56 -10.77 9.67
N ASP A 444 9.58 -10.24 10.41
CA ASP A 444 8.42 -10.99 10.85
C ASP A 444 7.53 -11.41 9.66
N THR A 445 7.42 -10.56 8.63
CA THR A 445 6.71 -10.90 7.38
C THR A 445 7.42 -12.01 6.60
N ILE A 446 8.76 -12.01 6.54
CA ILE A 446 9.52 -13.12 5.94
C ILE A 446 9.20 -14.43 6.66
N ALA A 447 9.24 -14.44 7.99
CA ALA A 447 8.92 -15.63 8.78
C ALA A 447 7.47 -16.10 8.54
N ARG A 448 6.53 -15.15 8.47
CA ARG A 448 5.11 -15.42 8.18
C ARG A 448 4.92 -16.02 6.79
N SER A 449 5.63 -15.53 5.76
CA SER A 449 5.53 -16.06 4.39
C SER A 449 5.91 -17.54 4.32
N TYR A 450 6.96 -17.94 5.04
CA TYR A 450 7.37 -19.34 5.13
C TYR A 450 6.30 -20.22 5.78
N ILE A 451 5.69 -19.73 6.86
CA ILE A 451 4.64 -20.46 7.58
C ILE A 451 3.37 -20.58 6.71
N ILE A 452 2.98 -19.51 6.02
CA ILE A 452 1.81 -19.51 5.15
C ILE A 452 2.00 -20.50 4.00
N THR A 453 3.13 -20.45 3.30
CA THR A 453 3.43 -21.36 2.18
C THR A 453 3.31 -22.83 2.62
N THR A 454 3.97 -23.17 3.74
CA THR A 454 3.95 -24.55 4.26
C THR A 454 2.57 -25.01 4.72
N LEU A 455 1.77 -24.09 5.27
CA LEU A 455 0.38 -24.37 5.66
C LEU A 455 -0.51 -24.60 4.42
N GLU A 456 -0.38 -23.75 3.40
CA GLU A 456 -1.14 -23.83 2.15
C GLU A 456 -0.87 -25.17 1.44
N GLU A 457 0.40 -25.54 1.27
CA GLU A 457 0.79 -26.84 0.70
C GLU A 457 0.27 -28.02 1.51
N SER A 458 0.28 -27.91 2.84
CA SER A 458 -0.27 -28.95 3.72
C SER A 458 -1.78 -29.12 3.49
N ILE A 459 -2.51 -28.01 3.31
CA ILE A 459 -3.95 -28.02 3.02
C ILE A 459 -4.19 -28.65 1.63
N GLU A 460 -3.42 -28.25 0.61
CA GLU A 460 -3.52 -28.82 -0.74
C GLU A 460 -3.26 -30.32 -0.76
N LEU A 461 -2.24 -30.80 -0.03
CA LEU A 461 -1.92 -32.22 0.10
C LEU A 461 -3.05 -33.00 0.78
N VAL A 462 -3.60 -32.46 1.88
CA VAL A 462 -4.74 -33.08 2.59
C VAL A 462 -5.98 -33.12 1.70
N ASN A 463 -6.30 -32.03 1.01
CA ASN A 463 -7.43 -31.96 0.09
C ASN A 463 -7.26 -32.96 -1.07
N SER A 464 -6.06 -33.06 -1.63
CA SER A 464 -5.73 -34.04 -2.67
C SER A 464 -5.92 -35.47 -2.17
N ALA A 465 -5.50 -35.77 -0.94
CA ALA A 465 -5.71 -37.08 -0.32
C ALA A 465 -7.20 -37.38 -0.08
N ILE A 466 -7.98 -36.40 0.38
CA ILE A 466 -9.43 -36.52 0.54
C ILE A 466 -10.08 -36.83 -0.82
N HIS A 467 -9.71 -36.11 -1.88
CA HIS A 467 -10.23 -36.36 -3.23
C HIS A 467 -9.93 -37.78 -3.72
N LEU A 468 -8.72 -38.30 -3.47
CA LEU A 468 -8.37 -39.68 -3.80
C LEU A 468 -9.19 -40.69 -2.99
N LEU A 469 -9.36 -40.46 -1.68
CA LEU A 469 -10.15 -41.35 -0.82
C LEU A 469 -11.64 -41.39 -1.19
N VAL A 470 -12.20 -40.29 -1.69
CA VAL A 470 -13.59 -40.26 -2.19
C VAL A 470 -13.78 -41.18 -3.40
N THR A 471 -12.75 -41.37 -4.23
CA THR A 471 -12.81 -42.27 -5.39
C THR A 471 -12.64 -43.75 -5.05
N GLU A 472 -12.10 -44.07 -3.87
CA GLU A 472 -11.89 -45.45 -3.42
C GLU A 472 -13.16 -46.06 -2.80
N ARG A 473 -13.60 -47.22 -3.30
CA ARG A 473 -14.71 -47.97 -2.70
C ARG A 473 -14.18 -48.80 -1.53
N THR A 474 -14.64 -48.52 -0.32
CA THR A 474 -14.32 -49.31 0.87
C THR A 474 -14.83 -50.76 0.73
N SER A 475 -13.92 -51.74 0.70
CA SER A 475 -14.23 -53.17 0.50
C SER A 475 -14.39 -53.97 1.80
N ILE A 476 -14.59 -53.32 2.95
CA ILE A 476 -14.51 -53.96 4.29
C ILE A 476 -15.86 -54.52 4.80
N LEU A 477 -16.93 -54.53 3.99
CA LEU A 477 -18.23 -55.10 4.38
C LEU A 477 -18.56 -56.49 3.81
N LYS A 478 -17.56 -57.28 3.35
CA LYS A 478 -17.83 -58.64 2.80
C LYS A 478 -17.40 -59.84 3.65
N ASN A 479 -16.63 -59.68 4.73
CA ASN A 479 -16.07 -60.85 5.46
C ASN A 479 -16.57 -61.07 6.91
N ILE A 480 -17.64 -60.41 7.37
CA ILE A 480 -18.20 -60.67 8.72
C ILE A 480 -19.46 -61.57 8.69
N VAL A 481 -19.94 -61.99 7.51
CA VAL A 481 -21.08 -62.93 7.39
C VAL A 481 -20.66 -64.22 6.69
N ALA A 482 -19.67 -64.93 7.23
CA ALA A 482 -19.35 -66.28 6.75
C ALA A 482 -18.55 -67.11 7.77
N HIS A 483 -18.93 -67.13 9.04
CA HIS A 483 -18.65 -68.28 9.91
C HIS A 483 -19.87 -68.53 10.80
N LYS A 484 -20.82 -69.25 10.21
CA LYS A 484 -21.73 -70.14 10.92
C LYS A 484 -20.99 -71.42 11.26
#